data_AF-A0A1J4XP44-F1
#
_entry.id   AF-A0A1J4XP44-F1
#
_cell.length_a   1.000
_cell.length_b   1.000
_cell.length_c   1.000
_cell.angle_alpha   90.00
_cell.angle_beta   90.00
_cell.angle_gamma   90.00
#
_symmetry.space_group_name_H-M   'P 1'
#
loop_
_entity.id
_entity.type
_entity.pdbx_description
1 polymer ?
#
loop_
_entity_poly.entity_id
_entity_poly.type
_entity_poly.pdbx_seq_one_letter_code
_entity_poly.pdbx_strand_id
1 'polypeptide(L)'
;MKRFKISLLDLLAGITLLAAIAIVIAFSTIRPPEVTELYFDNHTALPVFNSGLARFTFAIHNMEGRSMNYEALVSYAYEEGNESRSVNVTTISELVRNMETASLNVEVPLREGVERARINVGLLSKNQNIGFWTEHSERPLYYEGTGVGSADCILNHTAMISDSEGAGQITSVFIKARGEPALDEWPRMRLWVDGRVVGSAIVASENYSLYEFPLAGLEEGLHVIDVEFTNDYSYRASGYSEDRNLFIEGIVIGSAWIEPGITEFGRGRDAFDCRNAIEGMQLYSNGVMRFALRKP
;
A
#
# COMPACT_ATOMS: atom_id res chain seq x y z
N MET A 1 52.98 -49.73 46.45
CA MET A 1 51.76 -48.91 46.29
C MET A 1 52.12 -47.43 46.43
N LYS A 2 52.24 -46.69 45.33
CA LYS A 2 52.40 -45.22 45.37
C LYS A 2 51.03 -44.60 45.73
N ARG A 3 50.92 -44.00 46.92
CA ARG A 3 49.73 -43.21 47.31
C ARG A 3 49.71 -41.93 46.46
N PHE A 4 48.77 -41.83 45.53
CA PHE A 4 48.48 -40.57 44.86
C PHE A 4 48.00 -39.57 45.92
N LYS A 5 48.81 -38.54 46.19
CA LYS A 5 48.40 -37.39 46.99
C LYS A 5 47.74 -36.41 46.04
N ILE A 6 46.41 -36.34 46.06
CA ILE A 6 45.67 -35.26 45.41
C ILE A 6 46.02 -34.00 46.21
N SER A 7 46.62 -33.02 45.53
CA SER A 7 46.93 -31.75 46.17
C SER A 7 45.66 -30.90 46.30
N LEU A 8 45.65 -29.97 47.25
CA LEU A 8 44.56 -28.99 47.38
C LEU A 8 44.34 -28.21 46.07
N LEU A 9 45.41 -28.03 45.28
CA LEU A 9 45.38 -27.37 43.97
C LEU A 9 44.60 -28.19 42.93
N ASP A 10 44.76 -29.51 42.93
CA ASP A 10 44.03 -30.43 42.04
C ASP A 10 42.53 -30.45 42.38
N LEU A 11 42.20 -30.35 43.67
CA LEU A 11 40.82 -30.25 44.15
C LEU A 11 40.17 -28.92 43.71
N LEU A 12 40.90 -27.80 43.87
CA LEU A 12 40.43 -26.48 43.43
C LEU A 12 40.21 -26.44 41.91
N ALA A 13 41.14 -26.99 41.13
CA ALA A 13 41.04 -27.05 39.67
C ALA A 13 39.84 -27.90 39.21
N GLY A 14 39.55 -29.00 39.91
CA GLY A 14 38.36 -29.82 39.65
C GLY A 14 37.05 -29.06 39.93
N ILE A 15 36.98 -28.31 41.03
CA ILE A 15 35.80 -27.52 41.41
C ILE A 15 35.57 -26.36 40.43
N THR A 16 36.62 -25.65 40.02
CA THR A 16 36.49 -24.56 39.05
C THR A 16 36.06 -25.06 37.67
N LEU A 17 36.55 -26.23 37.24
CA LEU A 17 36.13 -26.86 35.99
C LEU A 17 34.65 -27.28 36.04
N LEU A 18 34.20 -27.88 37.14
CA LEU A 18 32.79 -28.24 37.33
C LEU A 18 31.87 -27.01 37.37
N ALA A 19 32.30 -25.94 38.03
CA ALA A 19 31.57 -24.66 38.05
C ALA A 19 31.48 -24.04 36.64
N ALA A 20 32.58 -24.05 35.87
CA ALA A 20 32.60 -23.55 34.50
C ALA A 20 31.68 -24.37 33.58
N ILE A 21 31.66 -25.70 33.71
CA ILE A 21 30.75 -26.57 32.96
C ILE A 21 29.29 -26.29 33.34
N ALA A 22 28.98 -26.14 34.63
CA ALA A 22 27.64 -25.81 35.10
C ALA A 22 27.17 -24.44 34.57
N ILE A 23 28.07 -23.45 34.51
CA ILE A 23 27.81 -22.13 33.92
C ILE A 23 27.55 -22.26 32.42
N VAL A 24 28.37 -23.00 31.67
CA VAL A 24 28.17 -23.22 30.23
C VAL A 24 26.85 -23.94 29.95
N ILE A 25 26.49 -24.96 30.75
CA ILE A 25 25.20 -25.64 30.65
C ILE A 25 24.06 -24.66 30.92
N ALA A 26 24.14 -23.88 32.02
CA ALA A 26 23.13 -22.89 32.38
C ALA A 26 22.92 -21.84 31.28
N PHE A 27 24.01 -21.34 30.67
CA PHE A 27 23.93 -20.40 29.54
C PHE A 27 23.42 -21.06 28.25
N SER A 28 23.74 -22.34 27.99
CA SER A 28 23.24 -23.08 26.81
C SER A 28 21.76 -23.47 26.91
N THR A 29 21.17 -23.47 28.11
CA THR A 29 19.76 -23.79 28.34
C THR A 29 18.81 -22.59 28.28
N ILE A 30 19.33 -21.36 28.12
CA ILE A 30 18.49 -20.18 27.94
C ILE A 30 18.03 -20.16 26.47
N ARG A 31 16.99 -20.93 26.16
CA ARG A 31 16.25 -20.73 24.92
C ARG A 31 15.56 -19.36 25.03
N PRO A 32 15.56 -18.54 23.97
CA PRO A 32 14.71 -17.36 23.94
C PRO A 32 13.26 -17.78 24.21
N PRO A 33 12.44 -16.92 24.84
CA PRO A 33 11.06 -17.26 25.15
C PRO A 33 10.34 -17.68 23.86
N GLU A 34 9.76 -18.87 23.93
CA GLU A 34 8.96 -19.54 22.92
C GLU A 34 7.57 -18.86 22.92
N VAL A 35 7.49 -17.64 22.38
CA VAL A 35 6.26 -16.82 22.38
C VAL A 35 5.52 -16.96 21.07
N THR A 36 4.24 -17.34 21.10
CA THR A 36 3.38 -17.27 19.92
C THR A 36 3.52 -15.93 19.19
N GLU A 37 3.62 -15.96 17.86
CA GLU A 37 3.59 -14.76 17.02
C GLU A 37 2.21 -14.57 16.38
N LEU A 38 1.79 -13.31 16.29
CA LEU A 38 0.58 -12.86 15.61
C LEU A 38 0.97 -11.77 14.60
N TYR A 39 0.69 -11.98 13.32
CA TYR A 39 1.07 -11.03 12.25
C TYR A 39 0.11 -11.08 11.07
N PHE A 40 0.16 -10.07 10.19
CA PHE A 40 -0.55 -10.09 8.90
C PHE A 40 0.28 -10.84 7.85
N ASP A 41 -0.35 -11.73 7.08
CA ASP A 41 0.36 -12.52 6.06
C ASP A 41 1.03 -11.63 5.01
N ASN A 42 0.33 -10.60 4.58
CA ASN A 42 0.87 -9.56 3.70
C ASN A 42 0.55 -8.16 4.24
N HIS A 43 1.42 -7.67 5.11
CA HIS A 43 1.28 -6.33 5.70
C HIS A 43 1.37 -5.19 4.66
N THR A 44 1.95 -5.43 3.47
CA THR A 44 2.05 -4.43 2.40
C THR A 44 0.80 -4.33 1.53
N ALA A 45 -0.09 -5.32 1.61
CA ALA A 45 -1.34 -5.39 0.85
C ALA A 45 -2.59 -5.24 1.75
N LEU A 46 -2.43 -4.69 2.95
CA LEU A 46 -3.57 -4.40 3.82
C LEU A 46 -4.51 -3.37 3.16
N PRO A 47 -5.83 -3.51 3.33
CA PRO A 47 -6.79 -2.63 2.66
C PRO A 47 -6.74 -1.23 3.29
N VAL A 48 -6.07 -0.31 2.61
CA VAL A 48 -6.02 1.11 3.00
C VAL A 48 -7.37 1.78 2.73
N PHE A 49 -7.97 1.49 1.57
CA PHE A 49 -9.33 1.88 1.22
C PHE A 49 -10.20 0.65 1.04
N ASN A 50 -11.48 0.76 1.39
CA ASN A 50 -12.47 -0.28 1.20
C ASN A 50 -13.86 0.32 0.95
N SER A 51 -14.72 -0.41 0.23
CA SER A 51 -16.10 -0.01 -0.04
C SER A 51 -17.07 -0.58 1.00
N GLY A 52 -16.81 -0.31 2.28
CA GLY A 52 -17.58 -0.85 3.42
C GLY A 52 -17.26 -2.31 3.82
N LEU A 53 -16.27 -2.95 3.16
CA LEU A 53 -15.86 -4.31 3.47
C LEU A 53 -14.35 -4.46 3.39
N ALA A 54 -13.68 -4.59 4.54
CA ALA A 54 -12.25 -4.83 4.60
C ALA A 54 -11.95 -6.34 4.57
N ARG A 55 -11.07 -6.75 3.65
CA ARG A 55 -10.63 -8.14 3.48
C ARG A 55 -9.13 -8.24 3.75
N PHE A 56 -8.74 -9.15 4.64
CA PHE A 56 -7.33 -9.36 4.97
C PHE A 56 -7.09 -10.77 5.53
N THR A 57 -5.82 -11.13 5.64
CA THR A 57 -5.38 -12.42 6.20
C THR A 57 -4.39 -12.15 7.34
N PHE A 58 -4.53 -12.90 8.42
CA PHE A 58 -3.57 -12.89 9.52
C PHE A 58 -3.15 -14.31 9.88
N ALA A 59 -1.97 -14.44 10.48
CA ALA A 59 -1.41 -15.71 10.90
C ALA A 59 -1.12 -15.75 12.39
N ILE A 60 -1.28 -16.94 12.96
CA ILE A 60 -0.86 -17.31 14.30
C ILE A 60 0.23 -18.37 14.16
N HIS A 61 1.46 -18.07 14.56
CA HIS A 61 2.54 -19.04 14.63
C HIS A 61 2.72 -19.51 16.07
N ASN A 62 2.37 -20.77 16.34
CA ASN A 62 2.39 -21.31 17.70
C ASN A 62 3.80 -21.76 18.08
N MET A 63 4.39 -21.07 19.06
CA MET A 63 5.69 -21.41 19.63
C MET A 63 5.61 -21.86 21.08
N GLU A 64 4.46 -22.32 21.58
CA GLU A 64 4.24 -22.60 23.02
C GLU A 64 4.74 -23.97 23.49
N GLY A 65 5.46 -24.72 22.65
CA GLY A 65 5.94 -26.07 22.94
C GLY A 65 4.85 -27.15 22.95
N ARG A 66 3.59 -26.80 22.69
CA ARG A 66 2.43 -27.72 22.63
C ARG A 66 1.34 -27.18 21.70
N SER A 67 0.42 -28.04 21.28
CA SER A 67 -0.78 -27.62 20.55
C SER A 67 -1.65 -26.73 21.43
N MET A 68 -2.15 -25.64 20.88
CA MET A 68 -2.91 -24.62 21.60
C MET A 68 -4.17 -24.27 20.79
N ASN A 69 -5.30 -24.10 21.49
CA ASN A 69 -6.50 -23.52 20.89
C ASN A 69 -6.49 -22.01 21.17
N TYR A 70 -6.42 -21.20 20.12
CA TYR A 70 -6.39 -19.74 20.21
C TYR A 70 -7.77 -19.18 19.93
N GLU A 71 -8.19 -18.20 20.73
CA GLU A 71 -9.37 -17.39 20.46
C GLU A 71 -8.94 -16.01 19.98
N ALA A 72 -9.14 -15.72 18.70
CA ALA A 72 -8.81 -14.44 18.08
C ALA A 72 -10.08 -13.58 17.98
N LEU A 73 -10.14 -12.48 18.74
CA LEU A 73 -11.17 -11.45 18.62
C LEU A 73 -10.79 -10.49 17.48
N VAL A 74 -11.68 -10.37 16.50
CA VAL A 74 -11.61 -9.35 15.46
C VAL A 74 -12.60 -8.25 15.81
N SER A 75 -12.12 -7.00 15.82
CA SER A 75 -12.93 -5.81 16.04
C SER A 75 -12.48 -4.68 15.14
N TYR A 76 -13.29 -3.64 15.02
CA TYR A 76 -12.83 -2.36 14.49
C TYR A 76 -13.25 -1.22 15.41
N ALA A 77 -12.41 -0.19 15.48
CA ALA A 77 -12.69 1.05 16.19
C ALA A 77 -12.80 2.22 15.21
N TYR A 78 -13.68 3.17 15.48
CA TYR A 78 -13.88 4.36 14.66
C TYR A 78 -14.27 5.54 15.56
N GLU A 79 -14.11 6.76 15.06
CA GLU A 79 -14.48 7.98 15.78
C GLU A 79 -15.87 8.45 15.33
N GLU A 80 -16.73 8.80 16.29
CA GLU A 80 -18.04 9.38 16.06
C GLU A 80 -18.13 10.69 16.86
N GLY A 81 -17.89 11.81 16.17
CA GLY A 81 -17.66 13.10 16.84
C GLY A 81 -16.37 13.08 17.66
N ASN A 82 -16.48 13.22 18.98
CA ASN A 82 -15.33 13.18 19.90
C ASN A 82 -15.23 11.85 20.67
N GLU A 83 -16.06 10.85 20.33
CA GLU A 83 -16.11 9.58 21.04
C GLU A 83 -15.59 8.44 20.16
N SER A 84 -14.66 7.66 20.72
CA SER A 84 -14.18 6.43 20.09
C SER A 84 -15.18 5.30 20.34
N ARG A 85 -15.61 4.65 19.26
CA ARG A 85 -16.50 3.49 19.26
C ARG A 85 -15.71 2.26 18.86
N SER A 86 -16.09 1.10 19.40
CA SER A 86 -15.52 -0.20 19.01
C SER A 86 -16.63 -1.20 18.76
N VAL A 87 -16.51 -1.96 17.68
CA VAL A 87 -17.46 -2.98 17.27
C VAL A 87 -16.73 -4.31 17.20
N ASN A 88 -17.19 -5.28 17.99
CA ASN A 88 -16.71 -6.66 17.89
C ASN A 88 -17.36 -7.30 16.66
N VAL A 89 -16.53 -7.80 15.75
CA VAL A 89 -16.97 -8.40 14.49
C VAL A 89 -17.20 -9.88 14.68
N THR A 90 -16.17 -10.59 15.17
CA THR A 90 -16.22 -12.04 15.36
C THR A 90 -15.14 -12.51 16.34
N THR A 91 -15.29 -13.72 16.86
CA THR A 91 -14.23 -14.45 17.58
C THR A 91 -13.99 -15.77 16.88
N ILE A 92 -12.75 -16.01 16.47
CA ILE A 92 -12.32 -17.19 15.74
C ILE A 92 -11.56 -18.11 16.70
N SER A 93 -11.99 -19.36 16.84
CA SER A 93 -11.27 -20.39 17.59
C SER A 93 -10.47 -21.25 16.63
N GLU A 94 -9.16 -21.34 16.82
CA GLU A 94 -8.27 -22.12 15.94
C GLU A 94 -7.27 -22.97 16.73
N LEU A 95 -7.23 -24.27 16.43
CA LEU A 95 -6.26 -25.20 17.02
C LEU A 95 -4.97 -25.18 16.19
N VAL A 96 -3.93 -24.54 16.71
CA VAL A 96 -2.63 -24.48 16.06
C VAL A 96 -1.68 -25.46 16.77
N ARG A 97 -1.10 -26.41 16.04
CA ARG A 97 -0.14 -27.35 16.63
C ARG A 97 1.18 -26.65 16.91
N ASN A 98 2.00 -27.24 17.78
CA ASN A 98 3.31 -26.70 18.10
C ASN A 98 4.16 -26.50 16.83
N MET A 99 4.80 -25.34 16.70
CA MET A 99 5.63 -24.92 15.56
C MET A 99 4.90 -24.84 14.21
N GLU A 100 3.57 -24.93 14.19
CA GLU A 100 2.76 -24.72 13.00
C GLU A 100 2.23 -23.28 12.94
N THR A 101 1.87 -22.86 11.72
CA THR A 101 1.23 -21.57 11.46
C THR A 101 -0.16 -21.83 10.90
N ALA A 102 -1.16 -21.16 11.47
CA ALA A 102 -2.50 -21.09 10.89
C ALA A 102 -2.74 -19.70 10.30
N SER A 103 -3.09 -19.65 9.01
CA SER A 103 -3.48 -18.42 8.30
C SER A 103 -5.00 -18.35 8.18
N LEU A 104 -5.57 -17.23 8.59
CA LEU A 104 -7.01 -17.02 8.73
C LEU A 104 -7.44 -15.82 7.88
N ASN A 105 -8.35 -16.06 6.93
CA ASN A 105 -8.95 -15.02 6.10
C ASN A 105 -10.15 -14.42 6.82
N VAL A 106 -10.22 -13.08 6.86
CA VAL A 106 -11.25 -12.35 7.59
C VAL A 106 -11.89 -11.30 6.69
N GLU A 107 -13.20 -11.19 6.84
CA GLU A 107 -14.02 -10.13 6.26
C GLU A 107 -14.60 -9.29 7.40
N VAL A 108 -14.35 -7.98 7.35
CA VAL A 108 -14.86 -7.02 8.33
C VAL A 108 -15.80 -6.06 7.61
N PRO A 109 -17.13 -6.27 7.71
CA PRO A 109 -18.10 -5.29 7.23
C PRO A 109 -18.05 -4.06 8.14
N LEU A 110 -17.73 -2.92 7.55
CA LEU A 110 -17.78 -1.64 8.24
C LEU A 110 -19.21 -1.11 8.20
N ARG A 111 -19.61 -0.44 9.30
CA ARG A 111 -20.91 0.22 9.36
C ARG A 111 -20.96 1.38 8.37
N GLU A 112 -22.13 1.58 7.77
CA GLU A 112 -22.40 2.75 6.90
C GLU A 112 -22.07 4.07 7.63
N GLY A 113 -21.43 4.99 6.91
CA GLY A 113 -20.98 6.28 7.44
C GLY A 113 -19.64 6.25 8.19
N VAL A 114 -19.02 5.08 8.37
CA VAL A 114 -17.67 5.00 8.94
C VAL A 114 -16.64 5.34 7.87
N GLU A 115 -16.15 6.59 7.87
CA GLU A 115 -15.15 7.06 6.92
C GLU A 115 -13.75 6.48 7.18
N ARG A 116 -13.43 6.20 8.45
CA ARG A 116 -12.13 5.66 8.86
C ARG A 116 -12.28 4.74 10.05
N ALA A 117 -11.61 3.59 10.00
CA ALA A 117 -11.61 2.61 11.07
C ALA A 117 -10.22 2.02 11.31
N ARG A 118 -9.93 1.68 12.57
CA ARG A 118 -8.81 0.83 12.94
C ARG A 118 -9.31 -0.59 13.15
N ILE A 119 -8.92 -1.51 12.28
CA ILE A 119 -9.18 -2.94 12.45
C ILE A 119 -8.16 -3.51 13.44
N ASN A 120 -8.62 -4.33 14.36
CA ASN A 120 -7.80 -4.97 15.38
C ASN A 120 -8.07 -6.48 15.40
N VAL A 121 -6.99 -7.25 15.55
CA VAL A 121 -7.02 -8.68 15.83
C VAL A 121 -6.27 -8.89 17.14
N GLY A 122 -6.94 -9.47 18.14
CA GLY A 122 -6.36 -9.75 19.45
C GLY A 122 -6.55 -11.20 19.84
N LEU A 123 -5.50 -11.85 20.35
CA LEU A 123 -5.60 -13.21 20.88
C LEU A 123 -6.07 -13.15 22.33
N LEU A 124 -7.30 -13.53 22.67
CA LEU A 124 -7.86 -13.31 24.02
C LEU A 124 -7.06 -13.98 25.15
N SER A 125 -6.48 -15.15 24.88
CA SER A 125 -5.65 -15.90 25.83
C SER A 125 -4.22 -15.37 25.96
N LYS A 126 -3.86 -14.35 25.18
CA LYS A 126 -2.53 -13.74 25.13
C LYS A 126 -2.69 -12.21 25.22
N ASN A 127 -1.78 -11.50 25.86
CA ASN A 127 -1.82 -10.05 25.79
C ASN A 127 -1.16 -9.55 24.47
N GLN A 128 -1.68 -10.01 23.33
CA GLN A 128 -1.14 -9.72 22.00
C GLN A 128 -2.26 -9.21 21.07
N ASN A 129 -1.96 -8.14 20.33
CA ASN A 129 -2.82 -7.61 19.29
C ASN A 129 -2.00 -7.06 18.13
N ILE A 130 -2.63 -7.05 16.95
CA ILE A 130 -2.18 -6.36 15.76
C ILE A 130 -3.36 -5.56 15.21
N GLY A 131 -3.08 -4.53 14.42
CA GLY A 131 -4.12 -3.73 13.80
C GLY A 131 -3.61 -2.83 12.70
N PHE A 132 -4.53 -2.33 11.88
CA PHE A 132 -4.24 -1.42 10.79
C PHE A 132 -5.39 -0.45 10.57
N TRP A 133 -5.09 0.70 9.98
CA TRP A 133 -6.09 1.70 9.59
C TRP A 133 -6.61 1.41 8.19
N THR A 134 -7.91 1.58 8.01
CA THR A 134 -8.60 1.55 6.72
C THR A 134 -9.57 2.71 6.64
N GLU A 135 -9.86 3.14 5.42
CA GLU A 135 -10.75 4.24 5.11
C GLU A 135 -11.81 3.80 4.10
N HIS A 136 -12.97 4.44 4.17
CA HIS A 136 -14.04 4.21 3.23
C HIS A 136 -13.72 4.91 1.91
N SER A 137 -13.98 4.21 0.82
CA SER A 137 -13.99 4.77 -0.53
C SER A 137 -15.13 4.15 -1.31
N GLU A 138 -15.90 4.97 -2.01
CA GLU A 138 -16.90 4.48 -2.97
C GLU A 138 -16.23 3.88 -4.21
N ARG A 139 -14.98 4.28 -4.47
CA ARG A 139 -14.19 3.91 -5.65
C ARG A 139 -12.75 3.57 -5.30
N PRO A 140 -12.51 2.48 -4.53
CA PRO A 140 -11.16 2.00 -4.30
C PRO A 140 -10.57 1.50 -5.63
N LEU A 141 -9.33 1.88 -5.91
CA LEU A 141 -8.62 1.44 -7.12
C LEU A 141 -7.25 0.90 -6.76
N TYR A 142 -6.91 -0.27 -7.29
CA TYR A 142 -5.60 -0.89 -7.05
C TYR A 142 -4.59 -0.39 -8.08
N TYR A 143 -3.55 0.30 -7.61
CA TYR A 143 -2.42 0.74 -8.42
C TYR A 143 -1.29 -0.27 -8.32
N GLU A 144 -0.93 -0.87 -9.44
CA GLU A 144 0.12 -1.88 -9.50
C GLU A 144 1.45 -1.33 -8.94
N GLY A 145 2.02 -2.03 -7.95
CA GLY A 145 3.26 -1.62 -7.28
C GLY A 145 3.10 -0.50 -6.24
N THR A 146 1.92 0.12 -6.14
CA THR A 146 1.66 1.26 -5.23
C THR A 146 0.64 0.90 -4.13
N GLY A 147 -0.25 -0.05 -4.40
CA GLY A 147 -1.30 -0.47 -3.46
C GLY A 147 -2.66 0.15 -3.77
N VAL A 148 -3.57 0.11 -2.80
CA VAL A 148 -4.94 0.61 -2.98
C VAL A 148 -4.98 2.12 -2.74
N GLY A 149 -5.48 2.86 -3.72
CA GLY A 149 -5.84 4.28 -3.66
C GLY A 149 -7.35 4.50 -3.75
N SER A 150 -7.76 5.75 -3.94
CA SER A 150 -9.17 6.16 -4.13
C SER A 150 -9.32 6.97 -5.41
N ALA A 151 -10.47 6.81 -6.07
CA ALA A 151 -10.93 7.62 -7.18
C ALA A 151 -12.25 8.36 -6.84
N ASP A 152 -12.49 8.69 -5.57
CA ASP A 152 -13.74 9.38 -5.18
C ASP A 152 -13.80 10.83 -5.69
N CYS A 153 -12.65 11.46 -5.90
CA CYS A 153 -12.54 12.84 -6.38
C CYS A 153 -12.99 13.05 -7.84
N ILE A 154 -13.26 11.99 -8.62
CA ILE A 154 -13.66 12.12 -10.04
C ILE A 154 -15.17 12.23 -10.28
N LEU A 155 -15.99 12.23 -9.23
CA LEU A 155 -17.46 12.16 -9.36
C LEU A 155 -18.06 13.27 -10.24
N ASN A 156 -17.44 14.45 -10.27
CA ASN A 156 -17.88 15.59 -11.08
C ASN A 156 -17.07 15.82 -12.38
N HIS A 157 -16.06 15.01 -12.64
CA HIS A 157 -15.12 15.18 -13.77
C HIS A 157 -15.19 14.06 -14.81
N THR A 158 -16.31 13.32 -14.86
CA THR A 158 -16.46 12.21 -15.80
C THR A 158 -16.98 12.70 -17.16
N ALA A 159 -16.14 12.58 -18.20
CA ALA A 159 -16.56 12.82 -19.58
C ALA A 159 -17.30 11.62 -20.16
N MET A 160 -18.38 11.85 -20.90
CA MET A 160 -19.02 10.80 -21.70
C MET A 160 -18.30 10.70 -23.04
N ILE A 161 -17.82 9.52 -23.40
CA ILE A 161 -17.25 9.29 -24.73
C ILE A 161 -18.27 8.52 -25.55
N SER A 162 -18.54 8.94 -26.79
CA SER A 162 -19.44 8.20 -27.67
C SER A 162 -18.64 7.18 -28.46
N ASP A 163 -19.04 5.92 -28.42
CA ASP A 163 -18.83 5.04 -29.55
C ASP A 163 -19.83 5.50 -30.62
N SER A 164 -19.37 6.16 -31.69
CA SER A 164 -20.24 6.24 -32.86
C SER A 164 -20.54 4.80 -33.28
N GLU A 165 -21.77 4.47 -33.71
CA GLU A 165 -22.04 3.13 -34.23
C GLU A 165 -21.03 2.82 -35.36
N GLY A 166 -20.13 1.87 -35.12
CA GLY A 166 -19.01 1.55 -36.02
C GLY A 166 -17.66 2.22 -35.69
N ALA A 167 -17.54 2.99 -34.60
CA ALA A 167 -16.27 3.38 -34.01
C ALA A 167 -15.55 2.10 -33.59
N GLY A 168 -14.41 1.82 -34.22
CA GLY A 168 -13.57 0.69 -33.84
C GLY A 168 -13.16 0.77 -32.37
N GLN A 169 -12.69 -0.35 -31.84
CA GLN A 169 -12.14 -0.46 -30.50
C GLN A 169 -11.21 0.72 -30.17
N ILE A 170 -11.41 1.36 -29.03
CA ILE A 170 -10.50 2.39 -28.50
C ILE A 170 -9.15 1.73 -28.26
N THR A 171 -8.18 2.04 -29.12
CA THR A 171 -6.89 1.35 -29.18
C THR A 171 -5.72 2.24 -28.80
N SER A 172 -5.96 3.53 -28.54
CA SER A 172 -4.94 4.48 -28.08
C SER A 172 -5.53 5.59 -27.23
N VAL A 173 -4.72 6.14 -26.33
CA VAL A 173 -4.90 7.45 -25.71
C VAL A 173 -3.77 8.36 -26.19
N PHE A 174 -4.10 9.58 -26.61
CA PHE A 174 -3.11 10.61 -26.89
C PHE A 174 -3.12 11.64 -25.77
N ILE A 175 -1.95 11.94 -25.22
CA ILE A 175 -1.79 12.99 -24.21
C ILE A 175 -1.19 14.21 -24.89
N LYS A 176 -1.83 15.37 -24.79
CA LYS A 176 -1.26 16.64 -25.28
C LYS A 176 -0.48 17.29 -24.15
N ALA A 177 0.85 17.24 -24.25
CA ALA A 177 1.72 17.67 -23.17
C ALA A 177 2.95 18.45 -23.66
N ARG A 178 3.52 19.26 -22.77
CA ARG A 178 4.85 19.90 -22.91
C ARG A 178 5.60 19.78 -21.58
N GLY A 179 6.91 19.99 -21.63
CA GLY A 179 7.78 19.92 -20.46
C GLY A 179 8.70 21.12 -20.33
N GLU A 180 9.21 21.32 -19.13
CA GLU A 180 10.38 22.17 -18.84
C GLU A 180 11.48 21.27 -18.27
N PRO A 181 12.71 21.29 -18.82
CA PRO A 181 13.80 20.46 -18.32
C PRO A 181 14.48 21.10 -17.11
N ALA A 182 15.16 20.26 -16.32
CA ALA A 182 16.14 20.70 -15.33
C ALA A 182 17.37 19.78 -15.41
N LEU A 183 18.56 20.40 -15.48
CA LEU A 183 19.85 19.78 -15.71
C LEU A 183 19.87 18.87 -16.95
N ASP A 184 19.41 19.42 -18.08
CA ASP A 184 19.32 18.72 -19.39
C ASP A 184 18.43 17.46 -19.40
N GLU A 185 17.65 17.25 -18.34
CA GLU A 185 16.74 16.13 -18.21
C GLU A 185 15.28 16.61 -18.23
N TRP A 186 14.49 15.99 -19.11
CA TRP A 186 13.09 16.31 -19.35
C TRP A 186 12.14 15.55 -18.43
N PRO A 187 10.91 16.06 -18.21
CA PRO A 187 9.89 15.35 -17.45
C PRO A 187 9.53 14.02 -18.08
N ARG A 188 9.36 13.02 -17.23
CA ARG A 188 8.91 11.67 -17.55
C ARG A 188 7.49 11.52 -17.05
N MET A 189 6.58 11.32 -18.01
CA MET A 189 5.20 10.97 -17.71
C MET A 189 4.99 9.46 -17.78
N ARG A 190 4.09 8.95 -16.95
CA ARG A 190 3.60 7.57 -16.99
C ARG A 190 2.07 7.57 -17.09
N LEU A 191 1.54 6.79 -18.02
CA LEU A 191 0.10 6.61 -18.18
C LEU A 191 -0.36 5.39 -17.38
N TRP A 192 -1.42 5.59 -16.61
CA TRP A 192 -2.16 4.56 -15.91
C TRP A 192 -3.60 4.54 -16.43
N VAL A 193 -4.16 3.34 -16.59
CA VAL A 193 -5.58 3.11 -16.87
C VAL A 193 -6.10 2.12 -15.86
N ASP A 194 -7.11 2.52 -15.09
CA ASP A 194 -7.71 1.73 -14.02
C ASP A 194 -6.68 1.12 -13.06
N GLY A 195 -5.67 1.92 -12.69
CA GLY A 195 -4.60 1.51 -11.78
C GLY A 195 -3.52 0.60 -12.40
N ARG A 196 -3.57 0.32 -13.70
CA ARG A 196 -2.55 -0.45 -14.42
C ARG A 196 -1.67 0.45 -15.26
N VAL A 197 -0.36 0.21 -15.24
CA VAL A 197 0.58 0.97 -16.08
C VAL A 197 0.39 0.58 -17.55
N VAL A 198 0.12 1.57 -18.40
CA VAL A 198 0.09 1.39 -19.85
C VAL A 198 1.47 1.63 -20.46
N GLY A 199 2.18 2.66 -19.99
CA GLY A 199 3.50 2.99 -20.51
C GLY A 199 4.08 4.27 -19.91
N SER A 200 5.25 4.68 -20.41
CA SER A 200 5.90 5.94 -20.03
C SER A 200 6.52 6.63 -21.23
N ALA A 201 6.60 7.95 -21.19
CA ALA A 201 7.21 8.78 -22.23
C ALA A 201 8.02 9.93 -21.61
N ILE A 202 9.05 10.35 -22.32
CA ILE A 202 9.81 11.57 -22.00
C ILE A 202 9.18 12.71 -22.78
N VAL A 203 8.77 13.79 -22.10
CA VAL A 203 8.12 14.95 -22.71
C VAL A 203 9.18 15.98 -23.09
N ALA A 204 9.96 15.64 -24.11
CA ALA A 204 11.13 16.41 -24.56
C ALA A 204 10.77 17.55 -25.53
N SER A 205 9.80 18.39 -25.14
CA SER A 205 9.36 19.53 -25.96
C SER A 205 8.80 20.64 -25.09
N GLU A 206 9.24 21.87 -25.35
CA GLU A 206 8.68 23.09 -24.74
C GLU A 206 7.33 23.49 -25.39
N ASN A 207 7.03 22.95 -26.58
CA ASN A 207 5.75 23.12 -27.25
C ASN A 207 4.84 21.90 -27.00
N TYR A 208 3.53 22.13 -26.88
CA TYR A 208 2.57 21.05 -26.76
C TYR A 208 2.64 20.10 -27.96
N SER A 209 2.80 18.82 -27.66
CA SER A 209 2.87 17.72 -28.62
C SER A 209 1.96 16.58 -28.18
N LEU A 210 1.53 15.75 -29.12
CA LEU A 210 0.75 14.55 -28.82
C LEU A 210 1.69 13.37 -28.57
N TYR A 211 1.44 12.66 -27.47
CA TYR A 211 2.13 11.42 -27.12
C TYR A 211 1.12 10.29 -27.09
N GLU A 212 1.34 9.28 -27.94
CA GLU A 212 0.46 8.14 -28.08
C GLU A 212 0.81 7.03 -27.10
N PHE A 213 -0.20 6.47 -26.45
CA PHE A 213 -0.12 5.25 -25.65
C PHE A 213 -1.11 4.23 -26.17
N PRO A 214 -0.64 3.06 -26.65
CA PRO A 214 -1.54 2.02 -27.14
C PRO A 214 -2.32 1.38 -25.98
N LEU A 215 -3.58 1.09 -26.23
CA LEU A 215 -4.48 0.35 -25.36
C LEU A 215 -4.87 -0.98 -25.99
N ALA A 216 -5.12 -1.98 -25.15
CA ALA A 216 -5.70 -3.26 -25.57
C ALA A 216 -7.21 -3.19 -25.83
N GLY A 217 -7.82 -2.00 -25.70
CA GLY A 217 -9.27 -1.80 -25.61
C GLY A 217 -9.67 -1.15 -24.28
N LEU A 218 -10.82 -0.48 -24.30
CA LEU A 218 -11.57 -0.15 -23.09
C LEU A 218 -12.91 -0.89 -23.10
N GLU A 219 -13.25 -1.48 -21.97
CA GLU A 219 -14.54 -2.14 -21.75
C GLU A 219 -15.66 -1.09 -21.60
N GLU A 220 -16.92 -1.53 -21.63
CA GLU A 220 -18.04 -0.65 -21.29
C GLU A 220 -17.97 -0.25 -19.81
N GLY A 221 -18.28 1.01 -19.50
CA GLY A 221 -18.31 1.52 -18.14
C GLY A 221 -17.38 2.70 -17.86
N LEU A 222 -17.15 2.94 -16.57
CA LEU A 222 -16.33 4.05 -16.08
C LEU A 222 -14.86 3.64 -16.07
N HIS A 223 -14.00 4.51 -16.58
CA HIS A 223 -12.54 4.38 -16.54
C HIS A 223 -11.88 5.59 -15.89
N VAL A 224 -10.78 5.32 -15.17
CA VAL A 224 -9.89 6.33 -14.60
C VAL A 224 -8.60 6.33 -15.40
N ILE A 225 -8.23 7.49 -15.93
CA ILE A 225 -6.97 7.70 -16.65
C ILE A 225 -6.12 8.66 -15.83
N ASP A 226 -4.92 8.21 -15.48
CA ASP A 226 -4.02 8.92 -14.60
C ASP A 226 -2.69 9.16 -15.33
N VAL A 227 -2.29 10.43 -15.43
CA VAL A 227 -1.02 10.85 -16.03
C VAL A 227 -0.08 11.29 -14.92
N GLU A 228 0.87 10.42 -14.57
CA GLU A 228 1.81 10.61 -13.46
C GLU A 228 3.09 11.30 -13.91
N PHE A 229 3.48 12.39 -13.24
CA PHE A 229 4.82 12.97 -13.32
C PHE A 229 5.75 12.29 -12.30
N THR A 230 6.82 11.65 -12.79
CA THR A 230 7.58 10.66 -11.99
C THR A 230 8.97 11.09 -11.55
N ASN A 231 9.55 12.11 -12.18
CA ASN A 231 10.95 12.48 -12.00
C ASN A 231 11.14 13.98 -11.73
N ASP A 232 10.25 14.58 -10.95
CA ASP A 232 10.40 15.93 -10.42
C ASP A 232 11.80 16.18 -9.85
N TYR A 233 12.34 17.34 -10.20
CA TYR A 233 13.64 17.81 -9.78
C TYR A 233 13.72 19.33 -9.94
N SER A 234 14.10 20.01 -8.87
CA SER A 234 14.46 21.43 -8.91
C SER A 234 15.94 21.61 -8.61
N TYR A 235 16.62 22.42 -9.41
CA TYR A 235 18.00 22.81 -9.22
C TYR A 235 18.08 24.27 -8.79
N ARG A 236 18.88 24.56 -7.76
CA ARG A 236 19.12 25.93 -7.30
C ARG A 236 20.61 26.13 -7.02
N ALA A 237 21.18 27.14 -7.67
CA ALA A 237 22.54 27.65 -7.46
C ALA A 237 22.52 29.19 -7.38
N SER A 238 23.61 29.81 -6.93
CA SER A 238 23.64 31.27 -6.72
C SER A 238 23.31 32.03 -8.02
N GLY A 239 22.12 32.66 -8.06
CA GLY A 239 21.62 33.41 -9.22
C GLY A 239 20.99 32.56 -10.34
N TYR A 240 20.81 31.25 -10.14
CA TYR A 240 20.31 30.33 -11.15
C TYR A 240 19.35 29.30 -10.54
N SER A 241 18.20 29.11 -11.18
CA SER A 241 17.27 28.03 -10.82
C SER A 241 16.64 27.43 -12.06
N GLU A 242 16.54 26.11 -12.06
CA GLU A 242 15.75 25.35 -13.01
C GLU A 242 14.74 24.51 -12.24
N ASP A 243 13.63 24.22 -12.91
CA ASP A 243 12.56 23.42 -12.34
C ASP A 243 12.00 22.50 -13.41
N ARG A 244 11.90 21.21 -13.11
CA ARG A 244 11.38 20.24 -14.04
C ARG A 244 9.87 20.15 -13.87
N ASN A 245 9.15 20.63 -14.86
CA ASN A 245 7.69 20.70 -14.80
C ASN A 245 7.05 19.93 -15.94
N LEU A 246 5.95 19.23 -15.66
CA LEU A 246 5.10 18.60 -16.66
C LEU A 246 3.81 19.39 -16.82
N PHE A 247 3.50 19.76 -18.06
CA PHE A 247 2.25 20.44 -18.39
C PHE A 247 1.41 19.57 -19.33
N ILE A 248 0.15 19.40 -18.98
CA ILE A 248 -0.82 18.59 -19.71
C ILE A 248 -2.01 19.50 -20.03
N GLU A 249 -2.32 19.60 -21.32
CA GLU A 249 -3.45 20.37 -21.81
C GLU A 249 -4.73 19.54 -21.80
N GLY A 250 -4.62 18.23 -22.00
CA GLY A 250 -5.74 17.31 -22.02
C GLY A 250 -5.38 16.00 -22.69
N ILE A 251 -6.36 15.11 -22.82
CA ILE A 251 -6.22 13.84 -23.52
C ILE A 251 -7.21 13.71 -24.67
N VAL A 252 -6.81 12.96 -25.70
CA VAL A 252 -7.69 12.49 -26.77
C VAL A 252 -7.86 10.99 -26.63
N ILE A 253 -9.10 10.53 -26.61
CA ILE A 253 -9.43 9.11 -26.58
C ILE A 253 -10.63 8.82 -27.50
N GLY A 254 -10.43 7.91 -28.45
CA GLY A 254 -11.34 7.80 -29.60
C GLY A 254 -11.41 9.15 -30.33
N SER A 255 -12.62 9.71 -30.47
CA SER A 255 -12.83 11.06 -31.02
C SER A 255 -13.04 12.14 -29.96
N ALA A 256 -12.95 11.80 -28.68
CA ALA A 256 -13.24 12.72 -27.58
C ALA A 256 -11.98 13.46 -27.12
N TRP A 257 -12.11 14.77 -26.91
CA TRP A 257 -11.17 15.57 -26.13
C TRP A 257 -11.66 15.66 -24.68
N ILE A 258 -10.77 15.40 -23.73
CA ILE A 258 -11.07 15.44 -22.30
C ILE A 258 -10.11 16.41 -21.62
N GLU A 259 -10.69 17.42 -20.99
CA GLU A 259 -9.96 18.41 -20.20
C GLU A 259 -9.44 17.80 -18.89
N PRO A 260 -8.34 18.34 -18.33
CA PRO A 260 -7.86 17.99 -17.00
C PRO A 260 -8.97 18.02 -15.94
N GLY A 261 -9.13 16.92 -15.20
CA GLY A 261 -10.08 16.84 -14.10
C GLY A 261 -9.45 17.29 -12.79
N ILE A 262 -8.71 16.36 -12.18
CA ILE A 262 -8.13 16.52 -10.85
C ILE A 262 -6.61 16.41 -10.94
N THR A 263 -5.91 17.08 -10.04
CA THR A 263 -4.48 16.94 -9.84
C THR A 263 -4.21 16.61 -8.39
N GLU A 264 -3.30 15.69 -8.14
CA GLU A 264 -2.88 15.31 -6.80
C GLU A 264 -1.36 15.17 -6.75
N PHE A 265 -0.73 15.97 -5.90
CA PHE A 265 0.72 15.95 -5.72
C PHE A 265 1.12 14.87 -4.71
N GLY A 266 2.20 14.16 -5.00
CA GLY A 266 2.68 13.09 -4.14
C GLY A 266 3.56 12.09 -4.86
N ARG A 267 3.95 11.03 -4.14
CA ARG A 267 4.67 9.88 -4.69
C ARG A 267 4.03 8.61 -4.19
N GLY A 268 4.04 7.56 -5.02
CA GLY A 268 3.36 6.31 -4.65
C GLY A 268 1.91 6.60 -4.33
N ARG A 269 1.38 6.01 -3.26
CA ARG A 269 -0.05 6.04 -2.95
C ARG A 269 -0.58 7.44 -2.70
N ASP A 270 0.24 8.35 -2.17
CA ASP A 270 -0.17 9.72 -1.85
C ASP A 270 -0.52 10.54 -3.10
N ALA A 271 -0.15 10.08 -4.30
CA ALA A 271 -0.59 10.66 -5.58
C ALA A 271 -1.90 10.05 -6.12
N PHE A 272 -2.52 9.10 -5.41
CA PHE A 272 -3.67 8.34 -5.91
C PHE A 272 -4.76 8.12 -4.85
N ASP A 273 -4.86 8.99 -3.84
CA ASP A 273 -5.72 8.78 -2.67
C ASP A 273 -6.86 9.81 -2.54
N CYS A 274 -6.95 10.77 -3.46
CA CYS A 274 -7.94 11.84 -3.50
C CYS A 274 -7.98 12.75 -2.26
N ARG A 275 -6.99 12.71 -1.37
CA ARG A 275 -6.97 13.52 -0.14
C ARG A 275 -6.49 14.94 -0.38
N ASN A 276 -5.59 15.13 -1.34
CA ASN A 276 -5.03 16.43 -1.69
C ASN A 276 -5.37 16.81 -3.14
N ALA A 277 -6.46 16.24 -3.65
CA ALA A 277 -7.03 16.52 -4.95
C ALA A 277 -7.40 18.00 -5.10
N ILE A 278 -6.90 18.62 -6.17
CA ILE A 278 -7.19 19.99 -6.58
C ILE A 278 -7.57 20.02 -8.06
N GLU A 279 -8.36 20.99 -8.50
CA GLU A 279 -8.84 21.03 -9.89
C GLU A 279 -7.74 21.46 -10.87
N GLY A 280 -7.50 20.64 -11.91
CA GLY A 280 -6.79 21.00 -13.15
C GLY A 280 -5.42 21.66 -13.05
N MET A 281 -4.73 21.57 -11.90
CA MET A 281 -3.45 22.24 -11.70
C MET A 281 -2.34 21.53 -12.49
N GLN A 282 -1.41 22.31 -13.03
CA GLN A 282 -0.26 21.74 -13.76
C GLN A 282 0.75 21.10 -12.78
N LEU A 283 1.51 20.12 -13.26
CA LEU A 283 2.36 19.27 -12.41
C LEU A 283 3.75 19.90 -12.25
N TYR A 284 3.88 20.76 -11.23
CA TYR A 284 5.15 21.38 -10.81
C TYR A 284 5.96 20.52 -9.82
N SER A 285 5.44 19.36 -9.44
CA SER A 285 6.16 18.37 -8.65
C SER A 285 5.57 16.99 -8.94
N ASN A 286 6.19 15.92 -8.43
CA ASN A 286 5.65 14.57 -8.61
C ASN A 286 4.18 14.51 -8.18
N GLY A 287 3.39 13.79 -8.96
CA GLY A 287 1.94 13.73 -8.77
C GLY A 287 1.25 13.17 -9.99
N VAL A 288 -0.08 13.20 -9.96
CA VAL A 288 -0.94 12.73 -11.04
C VAL A 288 -1.87 13.83 -11.52
N MET A 289 -2.13 13.88 -12.81
CA MET A 289 -3.31 14.51 -13.38
C MET A 289 -4.29 13.44 -13.80
N ARG A 290 -5.48 13.48 -13.21
CA ARG A 290 -6.53 12.49 -13.34
C ARG A 290 -7.65 12.97 -14.24
N PHE A 291 -8.05 12.07 -15.13
CA PHE A 291 -9.17 12.17 -16.03
C PHE A 291 -10.12 11.02 -15.74
N ALA A 292 -11.41 11.26 -15.92
CA ALA A 292 -12.42 10.21 -15.81
C ALA A 292 -13.29 10.23 -17.06
N LEU A 293 -13.62 9.03 -17.52
CA LEU A 293 -14.51 8.89 -18.66
C LEU A 293 -15.46 7.72 -18.46
N ARG A 294 -16.58 7.78 -19.16
CA ARG A 294 -17.53 6.67 -19.25
C ARG A 294 -17.72 6.31 -20.71
N LYS A 295 -17.37 5.05 -21.02
CA LYS A 295 -17.73 4.39 -22.27
C LYS A 295 -19.15 3.82 -22.12
N PRO A 296 -20.08 4.14 -23.03
CA PRO A 296 -21.48 3.68 -22.97
C PRO A 296 -21.58 2.16 -23.12
#